data_AF-A0A642UMQ5-F1
#
_entry.id   AF-A0A642UMQ5-F1
#
_cell.length_a   1.000
_cell.length_b   1.000
_cell.length_c   1.000
_cell.angle_alpha   90.00
_cell.angle_beta   90.00
_cell.angle_gamma   90.00
#
_symmetry.space_group_name_H-M   'P 1'
#
loop_
_entity.id
_entity.type
_entity.pdbx_description
1 polymer ?
#
loop_
_entity_poly.entity_id
_entity_poly.type
_entity_poly.pdbx_seq_one_letter_code
_entity_poly.pdbx_strand_id
1 'polypeptide(L)'
;MTAVPDYYYNDDPKSFGYSTARSRWPKILTQAIADAESVVGAPVRAAYIAGLESILDQINADATVAPFTDADVAANPSLATYNHSLASLNRQRQLTWQTGPWLYLECHLYAMIEALNLRLHANVDIFSRLKDSTFRQSAAGVAELAKHVNHLDTAPLDDDALALVFREFIDISLWGNATDLSLLAGGTTIDEIKSLQGKQVRKQNEQNILVNDIDAVWRQVRSKPPGRIDIVLDNSGFELLADLCLSVCLLSTNIATEVHLHCKEIPWFVSDTMPKDVDSLLHQLGDADFFPPDPELTTLQHTLRQYLDRGQLKVDHHPFWTLDLSFWHLPEANDLYEDLLESNLIIFKGDLNYRKLTGDRHWDPTTPFTTAIQQLASSKLPVVALRTCKADVVVGLAPGQWQEIANKYTAMGHDGHFWVASGKWAVIEFSPGDANKV
;
A
#
# COMPACT_ATOMS: atom_id res chain seq x y z
N MET A 1 -4.73 -12.79 -27.04
CA MET A 1 -4.46 -11.76 -26.02
C MET A 1 -5.67 -10.86 -25.97
N THR A 2 -6.32 -10.75 -24.82
CA THR A 2 -7.37 -9.75 -24.57
C THR A 2 -6.76 -8.36 -24.79
N ALA A 3 -7.47 -7.47 -25.47
CA ALA A 3 -6.99 -6.09 -25.66
C ALA A 3 -6.86 -5.42 -24.29
N VAL A 4 -5.74 -4.71 -24.07
CA VAL A 4 -5.53 -3.94 -22.84
C VAL A 4 -6.48 -2.72 -22.87
N PRO A 5 -7.36 -2.55 -21.88
CA PRO A 5 -8.30 -1.43 -21.86
C PRO A 5 -7.62 -0.09 -21.57
N ASP A 6 -8.32 1.00 -21.85
CA ASP A 6 -7.84 2.35 -21.56
C ASP A 6 -7.72 2.62 -20.05
N TYR A 7 -6.94 3.64 -19.70
CA TYR A 7 -6.77 4.11 -18.32
C TYR A 7 -8.05 4.72 -17.76
N TYR A 8 -8.18 4.73 -16.44
CA TYR A 8 -9.09 5.67 -15.78
C TYR A 8 -8.57 7.09 -15.98
N TYR A 9 -9.37 7.94 -16.63
CA TYR A 9 -9.06 9.36 -16.85
C TYR A 9 -9.82 10.25 -15.86
N ASN A 10 -9.22 11.39 -15.53
CA ASN A 10 -9.81 12.34 -14.58
C ASN A 10 -11.05 13.09 -15.11
N ASP A 11 -11.45 12.88 -16.36
CA ASP A 11 -12.62 13.54 -16.97
C ASP A 11 -13.86 12.65 -17.08
N ASP A 12 -13.85 11.43 -16.55
CA ASP A 12 -15.05 10.61 -16.38
C ASP A 12 -15.79 10.99 -15.08
N PRO A 13 -16.95 11.69 -15.14
CA PRO A 13 -17.67 12.15 -13.94
C PRO A 13 -18.18 11.03 -13.04
N LYS A 14 -18.17 9.78 -13.52
CA LYS A 14 -18.56 8.61 -12.75
C LYS A 14 -17.38 7.97 -12.01
N SER A 15 -16.15 8.22 -12.45
CA SER A 15 -14.95 7.69 -11.81
C SER A 15 -14.67 8.39 -10.48
N PHE A 16 -14.17 7.63 -9.52
CA PHE A 16 -13.60 8.16 -8.29
C PHE A 16 -12.39 9.07 -8.55
N GLY A 17 -11.59 8.78 -9.58
CA GLY A 17 -10.51 9.63 -10.08
C GLY A 17 -10.95 11.07 -10.39
N TYR A 18 -12.13 11.25 -11.00
CA TYR A 18 -12.69 12.58 -11.28
C TYR A 18 -12.90 13.42 -10.01
N SER A 19 -13.46 12.80 -8.96
CA SER A 19 -13.68 13.45 -7.67
C SER A 19 -12.36 13.69 -6.92
N THR A 20 -11.41 12.76 -7.07
CA THR A 20 -10.08 12.83 -6.45
C THR A 20 -9.30 14.02 -7.00
N ALA A 21 -9.25 14.19 -8.32
CA ALA A 21 -8.56 15.29 -8.96
C ALA A 21 -9.11 16.69 -8.60
N ARG A 22 -10.44 16.79 -8.43
CA ARG A 22 -11.13 18.07 -8.19
C ARG A 22 -11.32 18.43 -6.72
N SER A 23 -11.26 17.46 -5.82
CA SER A 23 -11.54 17.70 -4.40
C SER A 23 -10.40 17.23 -3.50
N ARG A 24 -9.85 16.03 -3.74
CA ARG A 24 -8.87 15.43 -2.82
C ARG A 24 -7.48 16.01 -3.01
N TRP A 25 -6.97 16.13 -4.24
CA TRP A 25 -5.65 16.72 -4.48
C TRP A 25 -5.56 18.17 -3.98
N PRO A 26 -6.54 19.06 -4.25
CA PRO A 26 -6.52 20.41 -3.68
C PRO A 26 -6.51 20.43 -2.14
N LYS A 27 -7.28 19.53 -1.50
CA LYS A 27 -7.30 19.40 -0.03
C LYS A 27 -5.96 18.93 0.52
N ILE A 28 -5.32 17.94 -0.13
CA ILE A 28 -4.00 17.43 0.25
C ILE A 28 -2.97 18.56 0.19
N LEU A 29 -2.93 19.32 -0.90
CA LEU A 29 -1.99 20.45 -1.03
C LEU A 29 -2.29 21.58 -0.04
N THR A 30 -3.57 21.90 0.19
CA THR A 30 -3.96 22.90 1.19
C THR A 30 -3.48 22.51 2.59
N GLN A 31 -3.62 21.23 2.95
CA GLN A 31 -3.12 20.71 4.22
C GLN A 31 -1.58 20.73 4.27
N ALA A 32 -0.91 20.32 3.20
CA ALA A 32 0.56 20.37 3.10
C ALA A 32 1.10 21.81 3.23
N ILE A 33 0.41 22.81 2.66
CA ILE A 33 0.73 24.23 2.83
C ILE A 33 0.62 24.65 4.30
N ALA A 34 -0.46 24.24 4.98
CA ALA A 34 -0.63 24.52 6.39
C ALA A 34 0.45 23.85 7.26
N ASP A 35 0.80 22.59 6.96
CA ASP A 35 1.82 21.85 7.70
C ASP A 35 3.24 22.39 7.45
N ALA A 36 3.51 22.95 6.26
CA ALA A 36 4.79 23.55 5.90
C ALA A 36 5.24 24.65 6.88
N GLU A 37 4.31 25.38 7.50
CA GLU A 37 4.60 26.39 8.52
C GLU A 37 5.34 25.84 9.74
N SER A 38 5.20 24.54 9.99
CA SER A 38 5.80 23.86 11.13
C SER A 38 6.87 22.85 10.75
N VAL A 39 6.69 22.17 9.61
CA VAL A 39 7.58 21.12 9.14
C VAL A 39 8.80 21.69 8.43
N VAL A 40 8.65 22.79 7.70
CA VAL A 40 9.73 23.37 6.90
C VAL A 40 10.50 24.42 7.71
N GLY A 41 11.81 24.24 7.80
CA GLY A 41 12.70 25.18 8.47
C GLY A 41 12.94 26.48 7.68
N ALA A 42 13.30 27.55 8.40
CA ALA A 42 13.87 28.75 7.76
C ALA A 42 15.30 28.46 7.26
N PRO A 43 15.77 29.13 6.18
CA PRO A 43 15.12 30.20 5.43
C PRO A 43 14.20 29.73 4.29
N VAL A 44 14.14 28.42 4.00
CA VAL A 44 13.49 27.89 2.79
C VAL A 44 11.96 27.82 2.86
N ARG A 45 11.38 27.87 4.07
CA ARG A 45 9.93 27.78 4.31
C ARG A 45 9.06 28.62 3.38
N ALA A 46 9.33 29.92 3.26
CA ALA A 46 8.49 30.80 2.47
C ALA A 46 8.48 30.41 0.98
N ALA A 47 9.64 30.00 0.45
CA ALA A 47 9.76 29.53 -0.93
C ALA A 47 9.09 28.16 -1.12
N TYR A 48 9.13 27.29 -0.11
CA TYR A 48 8.48 25.98 -0.15
C TYR A 48 6.94 26.13 -0.17
N ILE A 49 6.40 26.97 0.71
CA ILE A 49 4.96 27.29 0.73
C ILE A 49 4.51 27.85 -0.63
N ALA A 50 5.22 28.84 -1.16
CA ALA A 50 4.93 29.42 -2.47
C ALA A 50 5.01 28.37 -3.61
N GLY A 51 5.92 27.40 -3.51
CA GLY A 51 6.01 26.28 -4.43
C GLY A 51 4.77 25.37 -4.39
N LEU A 52 4.31 25.00 -3.19
CA LEU A 52 3.09 24.20 -3.03
C LEU A 52 1.83 24.96 -3.49
N GLU A 53 1.73 26.26 -3.18
CA GLU A 53 0.67 27.14 -3.67
C GLU A 53 0.65 27.17 -5.21
N SER A 54 1.82 27.26 -5.85
CA SER A 54 1.93 27.22 -7.31
C SER A 54 1.45 25.88 -7.91
N ILE A 55 1.71 24.75 -7.25
CA ILE A 55 1.18 23.44 -7.69
C ILE A 55 -0.35 23.42 -7.53
N LEU A 56 -0.87 23.91 -6.40
CA LEU A 56 -2.30 23.99 -6.13
C LEU A 56 -3.04 24.86 -7.16
N ASP A 57 -2.48 26.01 -7.50
CA ASP A 57 -3.03 26.91 -8.51
C ASP A 57 -3.10 26.24 -9.90
N GLN A 58 -2.06 25.49 -10.28
CA GLN A 58 -2.06 24.72 -11.54
C GLN A 58 -3.18 23.68 -11.59
N ILE A 59 -3.41 22.94 -10.50
CA ILE A 59 -4.50 21.95 -10.42
C ILE A 59 -5.86 22.65 -10.48
N ASN A 60 -6.06 23.72 -9.70
CA ASN A 60 -7.32 24.45 -9.65
C ASN A 60 -7.68 25.11 -10.99
N ALA A 61 -6.67 25.59 -11.73
CA ALA A 61 -6.84 26.18 -13.05
C ALA A 61 -6.96 25.16 -14.19
N ASP A 62 -6.89 23.85 -13.88
CA ASP A 62 -6.80 22.78 -14.88
C ASP A 62 -5.70 23.03 -15.92
N ALA A 63 -4.53 23.46 -15.45
CA ALA A 63 -3.41 23.79 -16.32
C ALA A 63 -2.96 22.56 -17.13
N THR A 64 -2.38 22.81 -18.31
CA THR A 64 -1.63 21.79 -19.04
C THR A 64 -0.46 21.31 -18.19
N VAL A 65 -0.26 19.99 -18.12
CA VAL A 65 0.83 19.40 -17.34
C VAL A 65 2.14 19.56 -18.09
N ALA A 66 3.10 20.23 -17.45
CA ALA A 66 4.42 20.49 -18.01
C ALA A 66 5.39 19.34 -17.69
N PRO A 67 6.40 19.09 -18.54
CA PRO A 67 7.50 18.20 -18.19
C PRO A 67 8.34 18.80 -17.05
N PHE A 68 9.00 17.93 -16.29
CA PHE A 68 10.07 18.31 -15.38
C PHE A 68 11.22 18.95 -16.15
N THR A 69 11.84 19.99 -15.58
CA THR A 69 12.93 20.73 -16.24
C THR A 69 14.22 19.90 -16.26
N ASP A 70 15.17 20.26 -17.12
CA ASP A 70 16.50 19.63 -17.16
C ASP A 70 17.21 19.70 -15.80
N ALA A 71 16.99 20.78 -15.03
CA ALA A 71 17.53 20.93 -13.68
C ALA A 71 16.88 19.95 -12.68
N ASP A 72 15.56 19.71 -12.80
CA ASP A 72 14.87 18.73 -11.97
C ASP A 72 15.38 17.32 -12.27
N VAL A 73 15.50 16.97 -13.57
CA VAL A 73 16.02 15.67 -14.01
C VAL A 73 17.49 15.47 -13.61
N ALA A 74 18.31 16.54 -13.63
CA ALA A 74 19.67 16.46 -13.13
C ALA A 74 19.75 16.21 -11.62
N ALA A 75 18.79 16.74 -10.85
CA ALA A 75 18.70 16.51 -9.41
C ALA A 75 18.13 15.12 -9.07
N ASN A 76 17.17 14.62 -9.86
CA ASN A 76 16.60 13.30 -9.75
C ASN A 76 16.38 12.67 -11.15
N PRO A 77 17.29 11.81 -11.61
CA PRO A 77 17.20 11.18 -12.93
C PRO A 77 15.91 10.39 -13.19
N SER A 78 15.25 9.88 -12.14
CA SER A 78 13.97 9.18 -12.25
C SER A 78 12.85 10.05 -12.84
N LEU A 79 12.95 11.38 -12.73
CA LEU A 79 11.99 12.32 -13.33
C LEU A 79 12.00 12.27 -14.88
N ALA A 80 13.06 11.75 -15.50
CA ALA A 80 13.09 11.52 -16.94
C ALA A 80 12.02 10.51 -17.39
N THR A 81 11.70 9.51 -16.56
CA THR A 81 10.65 8.52 -16.83
C THR A 81 9.29 9.20 -16.97
N TYR A 82 8.97 10.14 -16.09
CA TYR A 82 7.74 10.91 -16.17
C TYR A 82 7.68 11.77 -17.43
N ASN A 83 8.78 12.39 -17.83
CA ASN A 83 8.85 13.16 -19.06
C ASN A 83 8.61 12.27 -20.30
N HIS A 84 9.15 11.04 -20.29
CA HIS A 84 8.90 10.06 -21.33
C HIS A 84 7.42 9.66 -21.39
N SER A 85 6.82 9.30 -20.26
CA SER A 85 5.40 8.96 -20.16
C SER A 85 4.50 10.12 -20.60
N LEU A 86 4.78 11.35 -20.14
CA LEU A 86 4.05 12.56 -20.52
C LEU A 86 4.09 12.78 -22.03
N ALA A 87 5.28 12.69 -22.64
CA ALA A 87 5.44 12.84 -24.08
C ALA A 87 4.65 11.77 -24.83
N SER A 88 4.64 10.53 -24.33
CA SER A 88 3.87 9.44 -24.92
C SER A 88 2.37 9.69 -24.86
N LEU A 89 1.85 10.09 -23.69
CA LEU A 89 0.43 10.38 -23.48
C LEU A 89 -0.02 11.62 -24.28
N ASN A 90 0.82 12.65 -24.36
CA ASN A 90 0.54 13.86 -25.14
C ASN A 90 0.43 13.62 -26.66
N ARG A 91 0.97 12.50 -27.18
CA ARG A 91 0.73 12.10 -28.59
C ARG A 91 -0.71 11.66 -28.84
N GLN A 92 -1.42 11.19 -27.82
CA GLN A 92 -2.82 10.78 -27.91
C GLN A 92 -3.75 11.97 -27.64
N ARG A 93 -3.47 12.72 -26.56
CA ARG A 93 -4.23 13.90 -26.14
C ARG A 93 -3.36 14.78 -25.26
N GLN A 94 -3.43 16.10 -25.44
CA GLN A 94 -2.77 17.04 -24.53
C GLN A 94 -3.33 16.90 -23.11
N LEU A 95 -2.46 16.59 -22.14
CA LEU A 95 -2.87 16.36 -20.76
C LEU A 95 -3.04 17.66 -19.98
N THR A 96 -4.19 17.78 -19.31
CA THR A 96 -4.40 18.71 -18.19
C THR A 96 -4.65 17.92 -16.91
N TRP A 97 -4.58 18.58 -15.75
CA TRP A 97 -4.80 17.94 -14.45
C TRP A 97 -6.15 17.23 -14.32
N GLN A 98 -7.18 17.71 -15.02
CA GLN A 98 -8.52 17.15 -15.00
C GLN A 98 -8.82 16.19 -16.15
N THR A 99 -7.88 15.96 -17.08
CA THR A 99 -8.14 15.17 -18.29
C THR A 99 -7.16 14.05 -18.57
N GLY A 100 -6.06 13.95 -17.81
CA GLY A 100 -5.09 12.87 -17.98
C GLY A 100 -5.40 11.60 -17.19
N PRO A 101 -4.61 10.53 -17.42
CA PRO A 101 -4.73 9.28 -16.67
C PRO A 101 -4.52 9.52 -15.17
N TRP A 102 -5.41 8.96 -14.36
CA TRP A 102 -5.45 9.20 -12.93
C TRP A 102 -4.15 8.79 -12.24
N LEU A 103 -3.71 7.53 -12.41
CA LEU A 103 -2.45 7.04 -11.80
C LEU A 103 -1.24 7.90 -12.17
N TYR A 104 -1.07 8.22 -13.45
CA TYR A 104 0.06 9.03 -13.91
C TYR A 104 0.07 10.41 -13.24
N LEU A 105 -1.06 11.12 -13.27
CA LEU A 105 -1.14 12.48 -12.72
C LEU A 105 -1.00 12.52 -11.21
N GLU A 106 -1.51 11.51 -10.51
CA GLU A 106 -1.32 11.40 -9.07
C GLU A 106 0.14 11.15 -8.71
N CYS A 107 0.83 10.25 -9.42
CA CYS A 107 2.26 10.04 -9.27
C CYS A 107 3.07 11.30 -9.61
N HIS A 108 2.67 12.02 -10.67
CA HIS A 108 3.33 13.25 -11.10
C HIS A 108 3.21 14.37 -10.05
N LEU A 109 2.06 14.49 -9.38
CA LEU A 109 1.85 15.44 -8.28
C LEU A 109 2.89 15.25 -7.16
N TYR A 110 3.06 14.03 -6.65
CA TYR A 110 4.04 13.78 -5.59
C TYR A 110 5.49 13.94 -6.07
N ALA A 111 5.78 13.61 -7.33
CA ALA A 111 7.07 13.89 -7.94
C ALA A 111 7.36 15.39 -8.07
N MET A 112 6.34 16.25 -8.30
CA MET A 112 6.50 17.71 -8.24
C MET A 112 6.81 18.23 -6.84
N ILE A 113 6.17 17.66 -5.81
CA ILE A 113 6.47 17.99 -4.41
C ILE A 113 7.92 17.60 -4.08
N GLU A 114 8.38 16.44 -4.55
CA GLU A 114 9.77 16.04 -4.35
C GLU A 114 10.76 16.91 -5.14
N ALA A 115 10.45 17.26 -6.39
CA ALA A 115 11.27 18.18 -7.18
C ALA A 115 11.42 19.54 -6.48
N LEU A 116 10.35 20.04 -5.86
CA LEU A 116 10.39 21.25 -5.02
C LEU A 116 11.30 21.06 -3.80
N ASN A 117 11.19 19.92 -3.11
CA ASN A 117 12.05 19.51 -2.00
C ASN A 117 13.53 19.56 -2.36
N LEU A 118 13.89 18.97 -3.51
CA LEU A 118 15.26 18.90 -4.00
C LEU A 118 15.78 20.27 -4.45
N ARG A 119 14.98 21.03 -5.22
CA ARG A 119 15.34 22.38 -5.69
C ARG A 119 15.65 23.34 -4.54
N LEU A 120 14.92 23.22 -3.44
CA LEU A 120 15.08 24.09 -2.27
C LEU A 120 16.03 23.50 -1.23
N HIS A 121 16.54 22.28 -1.44
CA HIS A 121 17.30 21.51 -0.46
C HIS A 121 16.59 21.44 0.90
N ALA A 122 15.25 21.32 0.89
CA ALA A 122 14.43 21.33 2.09
C ALA A 122 14.56 20.02 2.88
N ASN A 123 14.70 18.88 2.18
CA ASN A 123 14.86 17.54 2.75
C ASN A 123 13.80 17.22 3.83
N VAL A 124 12.54 17.62 3.59
CA VAL A 124 11.43 17.39 4.52
C VAL A 124 10.49 16.31 4.03
N ASP A 125 9.85 15.60 4.97
CA ASP A 125 8.58 14.93 4.67
C ASP A 125 7.44 15.83 5.15
N ILE A 126 6.78 16.43 4.17
CA ILE A 126 5.68 17.37 4.41
C ILE A 126 4.46 16.70 5.05
N PHE A 127 4.37 15.36 5.00
CA PHE A 127 3.27 14.58 5.54
C PHE A 127 3.57 13.94 6.91
N SER A 128 4.80 14.08 7.42
CA SER A 128 5.25 13.46 8.67
C SER A 128 4.34 13.75 9.87
N ARG A 129 3.88 15.01 10.02
CA ARG A 129 2.92 15.39 11.08
C ARG A 129 1.61 14.62 11.02
N LEU A 130 1.07 14.43 9.80
CA LEU A 130 -0.17 13.71 9.63
C LEU A 130 0.03 12.23 9.96
N LYS A 131 1.10 11.60 9.44
CA LYS A 131 1.49 10.22 9.76
C LYS A 131 1.54 9.98 11.27
N ASP A 132 2.29 10.82 12.00
CA ASP A 132 2.43 10.72 13.45
C ASP A 132 1.11 10.93 14.19
N SER A 133 0.35 11.96 13.79
CA SER A 133 -0.93 12.27 14.46
C SER A 133 -1.98 11.17 14.26
N THR A 134 -2.00 10.53 13.09
CA THR A 134 -2.88 9.41 12.79
C THR A 134 -2.46 8.17 13.56
N PHE A 135 -1.16 7.86 13.62
CA PHE A 135 -0.69 6.70 14.37
C PHE A 135 -0.96 6.83 15.88
N ARG A 136 -0.78 8.03 16.44
CA ARG A 136 -1.11 8.33 17.84
C ARG A 136 -2.59 8.07 18.16
N GLN A 137 -3.50 8.30 17.22
CA GLN A 137 -4.94 8.05 17.40
C GLN A 137 -5.28 6.54 17.47
N SER A 138 -4.36 5.67 17.01
CA SER A 138 -4.54 4.22 17.01
C SER A 138 -4.07 3.53 18.31
N ALA A 139 -3.76 4.28 19.38
CA ALA A 139 -3.14 3.75 20.61
C ALA A 139 -3.80 2.47 21.16
N ALA A 140 -5.13 2.39 21.19
CA ALA A 140 -5.84 1.20 21.66
C ALA A 140 -5.60 -0.04 20.77
N GLY A 141 -5.67 0.13 19.45
CA GLY A 141 -5.38 -0.96 18.51
C GLY A 141 -3.91 -1.36 18.55
N VAL A 142 -3.01 -0.38 18.71
CA VAL A 142 -1.55 -0.62 18.83
C VAL A 142 -1.24 -1.51 20.04
N ALA A 143 -1.82 -1.22 21.21
CA ALA A 143 -1.65 -2.02 22.41
C ALA A 143 -2.22 -3.43 22.25
N GLU A 144 -3.43 -3.58 21.72
CA GLU A 144 -4.04 -4.91 21.50
C GLU A 144 -3.26 -5.76 20.50
N LEU A 145 -2.78 -5.16 19.39
CA LEU A 145 -1.99 -5.89 18.40
C LEU A 145 -0.62 -6.30 18.95
N ALA A 146 0.03 -5.43 19.73
CA ALA A 146 1.30 -5.78 20.37
C ALA A 146 1.14 -6.93 21.35
N LYS A 147 0.09 -6.89 22.17
CA LYS A 147 -0.26 -8.01 23.06
C LYS A 147 -0.52 -9.29 22.26
N HIS A 148 -1.30 -9.21 21.19
CA HIS A 148 -1.64 -10.36 20.37
C HIS A 148 -0.40 -11.03 19.77
N VAL A 149 0.51 -10.27 19.16
CA VAL A 149 1.71 -10.84 18.54
C VAL A 149 2.74 -11.36 19.56
N ASN A 150 2.87 -10.72 20.73
CA ASN A 150 3.78 -11.17 21.79
C ASN A 150 3.35 -12.50 22.42
N HIS A 151 2.04 -12.78 22.44
CA HIS A 151 1.48 -14.00 23.00
C HIS A 151 1.28 -15.12 21.96
N LEU A 152 1.72 -14.90 20.72
CA LEU A 152 1.68 -15.92 19.68
C LEU A 152 2.46 -17.15 20.14
N ASP A 153 1.80 -18.30 20.18
CA ASP A 153 2.43 -19.55 20.57
C ASP A 153 3.44 -19.99 19.50
N THR A 154 4.72 -19.99 19.88
CA THR A 154 5.85 -20.38 19.03
C THR A 154 6.26 -21.84 19.24
N ALA A 155 5.52 -22.60 20.05
CA ALA A 155 5.69 -24.04 20.13
C ALA A 155 5.45 -24.68 18.74
N PRO A 156 6.00 -25.87 18.46
CA PRO A 156 5.82 -26.54 17.18
C PRO A 156 4.33 -26.70 16.83
N LEU A 157 3.84 -25.85 15.92
CA LEU A 157 2.47 -25.87 15.44
C LEU A 157 2.30 -26.99 14.41
N ASP A 158 1.14 -27.63 14.40
CA ASP A 158 0.71 -28.40 13.24
C ASP A 158 0.41 -27.47 12.05
N ASP A 159 0.42 -28.00 10.83
CA ASP A 159 0.28 -27.20 9.61
C ASP A 159 -1.08 -26.48 9.55
N ASP A 160 -2.13 -27.08 10.10
CA ASP A 160 -3.47 -26.48 10.17
C ASP A 160 -3.50 -25.28 11.12
N ALA A 161 -2.88 -25.37 12.29
CA ALA A 161 -2.75 -24.26 13.24
C ALA A 161 -1.89 -23.13 12.64
N LEU A 162 -0.79 -23.49 11.98
CA LEU A 162 0.08 -22.52 11.32
C LEU A 162 -0.64 -21.78 10.18
N ALA A 163 -1.47 -22.49 9.42
CA ALA A 163 -2.30 -21.89 8.37
C ALA A 163 -3.34 -20.92 8.94
N LEU A 164 -3.91 -21.21 10.13
CA LEU A 164 -4.86 -20.31 10.80
C LEU A 164 -4.17 -19.03 11.29
N VAL A 165 -3.01 -19.17 11.93
CA VAL A 165 -2.18 -18.03 12.36
C VAL A 165 -1.77 -17.17 11.16
N PHE A 166 -1.32 -17.79 10.08
CA PHE A 166 -0.96 -17.09 8.84
C PHE A 166 -2.14 -16.27 8.30
N ARG A 167 -3.34 -16.87 8.19
CA ARG A 167 -4.54 -16.17 7.71
C ARG A 167 -4.90 -14.97 8.58
N GLU A 168 -4.83 -15.13 9.90
CA GLU A 168 -5.17 -14.06 10.85
C GLU A 168 -4.27 -12.85 10.70
N PHE A 169 -2.95 -13.03 10.62
CA PHE A 169 -2.03 -11.91 10.41
C PHE A 169 -2.11 -11.32 9.00
N ILE A 170 -2.48 -12.12 7.99
CA ILE A 170 -2.79 -11.59 6.65
C ILE A 170 -4.06 -10.73 6.68
N ASP A 171 -5.11 -11.14 7.40
CA ASP A 171 -6.34 -10.35 7.53
C ASP A 171 -6.07 -9.03 8.30
N ILE A 172 -5.31 -9.08 9.40
CA ILE A 172 -4.91 -7.89 10.16
C ILE A 172 -4.09 -6.94 9.26
N SER A 173 -3.12 -7.47 8.50
CA SER A 173 -2.32 -6.71 7.54
C SER A 173 -3.18 -6.12 6.41
N LEU A 174 -4.14 -6.88 5.88
CA LEU A 174 -5.06 -6.46 4.82
C LEU A 174 -5.93 -5.27 5.25
N TRP A 175 -6.54 -5.36 6.43
CA TRP A 175 -7.45 -4.32 6.91
C TRP A 175 -6.70 -3.12 7.51
N GLY A 176 -5.50 -3.32 8.06
CA GLY A 176 -4.65 -2.26 8.59
C GLY A 176 -5.45 -1.32 9.51
N ASN A 177 -5.50 -0.03 9.19
CA ASN A 177 -6.23 0.98 9.97
C ASN A 177 -7.75 0.75 10.02
N ALA A 178 -8.31 -0.08 9.14
CA ALA A 178 -9.71 -0.48 9.13
C ALA A 178 -9.98 -1.79 9.91
N THR A 179 -8.96 -2.35 10.58
CA THR A 179 -9.11 -3.54 11.42
C THR A 179 -10.08 -3.25 12.56
N ASP A 180 -11.15 -4.02 12.64
CA ASP A 180 -12.09 -3.99 13.76
C ASP A 180 -11.37 -4.44 15.04
N LEU A 181 -11.50 -3.71 16.15
CA LEU A 181 -10.89 -4.12 17.43
C LEU A 181 -11.32 -5.53 17.86
N SER A 182 -12.49 -6.00 17.42
CA SER A 182 -12.93 -7.39 17.67
C SER A 182 -12.08 -8.44 16.95
N LEU A 183 -11.38 -8.10 15.85
CA LEU A 183 -10.33 -8.94 15.25
C LEU A 183 -9.13 -9.05 16.19
N LEU A 184 -8.67 -7.93 16.74
CA LEU A 184 -7.51 -7.90 17.65
C LEU A 184 -7.83 -8.51 19.02
N ALA A 185 -9.09 -8.42 19.46
CA ALA A 185 -9.62 -9.10 20.63
C ALA A 185 -9.98 -10.58 20.34
N GLY A 186 -9.82 -11.03 19.09
CA GLY A 186 -9.81 -12.43 18.71
C GLY A 186 -8.62 -13.15 19.36
N GLY A 187 -8.82 -14.42 19.68
CA GLY A 187 -7.95 -15.22 20.55
C GLY A 187 -6.46 -14.93 20.50
N THR A 188 -5.85 -14.63 21.65
CA THR A 188 -4.39 -14.50 21.81
C THR A 188 -3.67 -15.84 21.80
N THR A 189 -4.40 -16.95 21.80
CA THR A 189 -3.88 -18.32 21.80
C THR A 189 -4.49 -19.16 20.69
N ILE A 190 -3.79 -20.22 20.26
CA ILE A 190 -4.28 -21.15 19.23
C ILE A 190 -5.66 -21.73 19.60
N ASP A 191 -5.88 -22.04 20.88
CA ASP A 191 -7.14 -22.60 21.35
C ASP A 191 -8.31 -21.60 21.19
N GLU A 192 -8.05 -20.32 21.45
CA GLU A 192 -9.02 -19.25 21.23
C GLU A 192 -9.22 -18.96 19.73
N ILE A 193 -8.16 -19.05 18.91
CA ILE A 193 -8.25 -18.96 17.44
C ILE A 193 -9.12 -20.11 16.91
N LYS A 194 -8.94 -21.34 17.40
CA LYS A 194 -9.72 -22.52 17.03
C LYS A 194 -11.15 -22.51 17.58
N SER A 195 -11.44 -21.66 18.58
CA SER A 195 -12.75 -21.55 19.22
C SER A 195 -13.87 -21.14 18.26
N LEU A 196 -15.12 -21.39 18.65
CA LEU A 196 -16.31 -20.97 17.89
C LEU A 196 -16.37 -19.44 17.71
N GLN A 197 -15.95 -18.69 18.73
CA GLN A 197 -15.92 -17.24 18.70
C GLN A 197 -14.87 -16.73 17.69
N GLY A 198 -13.66 -17.27 17.73
CA GLY A 198 -12.61 -16.95 16.75
C GLY A 198 -13.03 -17.26 15.31
N LYS A 199 -13.68 -18.41 15.08
CA LYS A 199 -14.25 -18.76 13.77
C LYS A 199 -15.32 -17.77 13.30
N GLN A 200 -16.16 -17.29 14.20
CA GLN A 200 -17.23 -16.36 13.84
C GLN A 200 -16.71 -14.96 13.50
N VAL A 201 -15.71 -14.49 14.25
CA VAL A 201 -14.99 -13.23 13.95
C VAL A 201 -14.33 -13.32 12.57
N ARG A 202 -13.54 -14.37 12.28
CA ARG A 202 -12.93 -14.55 10.95
C ARG A 202 -13.96 -14.55 9.84
N LYS A 203 -15.02 -15.36 9.98
CA LYS A 203 -16.10 -15.42 8.98
C LYS A 203 -16.80 -14.08 8.77
N GLN A 204 -16.90 -13.22 9.78
CA GLN A 204 -17.49 -11.90 9.64
C GLN A 204 -16.59 -10.95 8.83
N ASN A 205 -15.27 -11.06 8.99
CA ASN A 205 -14.31 -10.23 8.26
C ASN A 205 -14.10 -10.72 6.82
N GLU A 206 -14.04 -12.03 6.62
CA GLU A 206 -14.00 -12.68 5.31
C GLU A 206 -15.21 -12.30 4.43
N GLN A 207 -16.37 -11.95 5.01
CA GLN A 207 -17.57 -11.55 4.24
C GLN A 207 -17.38 -10.28 3.40
N ASN A 208 -16.40 -9.44 3.75
CA ASN A 208 -16.10 -8.24 2.99
C ASN A 208 -14.88 -8.43 2.07
N ILE A 209 -14.26 -9.62 2.07
CA ILE A 209 -13.21 -10.01 1.11
C ILE A 209 -13.88 -10.66 -0.09
N LEU A 210 -13.95 -9.93 -1.22
CA LEU A 210 -14.74 -10.29 -2.39
C LEU A 210 -14.11 -11.37 -3.25
N VAL A 211 -12.78 -11.36 -3.32
CA VAL A 211 -11.95 -12.39 -3.96
C VAL A 211 -10.92 -12.79 -2.92
N ASN A 212 -10.79 -14.09 -2.63
CA ASN A 212 -9.96 -14.55 -1.53
C ASN A 212 -9.13 -15.78 -1.93
N ASP A 213 -7.91 -15.51 -2.41
CA ASP A 213 -6.94 -16.53 -2.81
C ASP A 213 -6.01 -16.98 -1.67
N ILE A 214 -6.35 -16.71 -0.41
CA ILE A 214 -5.47 -17.00 0.73
C ILE A 214 -5.02 -18.47 0.81
N ASP A 215 -5.87 -19.41 0.40
CA ASP A 215 -5.53 -20.83 0.32
C ASP A 215 -4.46 -21.13 -0.75
N ALA A 216 -4.46 -20.39 -1.87
CA ALA A 216 -3.42 -20.48 -2.89
C ALA A 216 -2.10 -19.88 -2.39
N VAL A 217 -2.17 -18.75 -1.68
CA VAL A 217 -1.02 -18.10 -1.04
C VAL A 217 -0.38 -19.04 -0.02
N TRP A 218 -1.17 -19.66 0.86
CA TRP A 218 -0.68 -20.64 1.83
C TRP A 218 0.05 -21.80 1.14
N ARG A 219 -0.57 -22.39 0.10
CA ARG A 219 0.08 -23.45 -0.69
C ARG A 219 1.38 -23.00 -1.33
N GLN A 220 1.46 -21.77 -1.85
CA GLN A 220 2.68 -21.21 -2.43
C GLN A 220 3.80 -21.15 -1.38
N VAL A 221 3.54 -20.56 -0.22
CA VAL A 221 4.52 -20.42 0.85
C VAL A 221 4.99 -21.77 1.37
N ARG A 222 4.09 -22.77 1.44
CA ARG A 222 4.42 -24.15 1.87
C ARG A 222 5.03 -25.03 0.80
N SER A 223 4.99 -24.62 -0.47
CA SER A 223 5.58 -25.38 -1.58
C SER A 223 7.11 -25.36 -1.61
N LYS A 224 7.72 -24.44 -0.86
CA LYS A 224 9.16 -24.25 -0.74
C LYS A 224 9.59 -24.36 0.73
N PRO A 225 10.87 -24.67 1.01
CA PRO A 225 11.43 -24.45 2.34
C PRO A 225 11.26 -22.98 2.76
N PRO A 226 11.15 -22.69 4.08
CA PRO A 226 11.15 -21.33 4.59
C PRO A 226 12.32 -20.53 3.99
N GLY A 227 12.01 -19.33 3.53
CA GLY A 227 12.95 -18.48 2.79
C GLY A 227 12.55 -17.01 2.91
N ARG A 228 12.94 -16.20 1.94
CA ARG A 228 12.63 -14.77 1.87
C ARG A 228 11.16 -14.53 1.51
N ILE A 229 10.51 -13.61 2.23
CA ILE A 229 9.20 -13.02 1.85
C ILE A 229 9.38 -11.51 1.75
N ASP A 230 8.82 -10.91 0.71
CA ASP A 230 8.89 -9.46 0.49
C ASP A 230 7.53 -8.82 0.74
N ILE A 231 7.53 -7.63 1.34
CA ILE A 231 6.32 -6.82 1.56
C ILE A 231 6.55 -5.45 0.93
N VAL A 232 5.86 -5.16 -0.17
CA VAL A 232 5.80 -3.84 -0.78
C VAL A 232 4.77 -3.01 -0.04
N LEU A 233 5.27 -2.11 0.81
CA LEU A 233 4.47 -1.39 1.80
C LEU A 233 3.55 -0.35 1.16
N ASP A 234 2.46 -0.06 1.86
CA ASP A 234 1.56 1.08 1.63
C ASP A 234 1.78 2.10 2.76
N ASN A 235 0.82 2.26 3.67
CA ASN A 235 0.82 3.34 4.66
C ASN A 235 1.70 3.07 5.88
N SER A 236 2.26 4.16 6.43
CA SER A 236 2.90 4.21 7.74
C SER A 236 1.87 4.09 8.89
N GLY A 237 2.34 4.12 10.12
CA GLY A 237 1.48 4.11 11.30
C GLY A 237 0.91 2.71 11.58
N PHE A 238 -0.40 2.59 11.81
CA PHE A 238 -0.97 1.32 12.26
C PHE A 238 -0.95 0.22 11.18
N GLU A 239 -1.06 0.57 9.89
CA GLU A 239 -0.87 -0.40 8.81
C GLU A 239 0.57 -0.94 8.76
N LEU A 240 1.58 -0.07 8.88
CA LEU A 240 2.96 -0.50 9.02
C LEU A 240 3.19 -1.36 10.26
N LEU A 241 2.56 -1.04 11.40
CA LEU A 241 2.61 -1.88 12.60
C LEU A 241 2.02 -3.27 12.33
N ALA A 242 0.90 -3.35 11.61
CA ALA A 242 0.28 -4.62 11.21
C ALA A 242 1.22 -5.44 10.31
N ASP A 243 1.90 -4.82 9.36
CA ASP A 243 2.88 -5.47 8.49
C ASP A 243 4.14 -5.93 9.25
N LEU A 244 4.58 -5.15 10.25
CA LEU A 244 5.66 -5.54 11.16
C LEU A 244 5.24 -6.71 12.06
N CYS A 245 3.99 -6.76 12.53
CA CYS A 245 3.47 -7.88 13.30
C CYS A 245 3.30 -9.14 12.45
N LEU A 246 2.86 -9.00 11.20
CA LEU A 246 2.90 -10.08 10.20
C LEU A 246 4.34 -10.57 10.02
N SER A 247 5.32 -9.67 9.92
CA SER A 247 6.74 -10.04 9.80
C SER A 247 7.23 -10.82 11.02
N VAL A 248 6.87 -10.40 12.24
CA VAL A 248 7.18 -11.15 13.47
C VAL A 248 6.55 -12.53 13.43
N CYS A 249 5.27 -12.65 13.04
CA CYS A 249 4.59 -13.93 12.89
C CYS A 249 5.31 -14.85 11.89
N LEU A 250 5.65 -14.35 10.71
CA LEU A 250 6.32 -15.13 9.67
C LEU A 250 7.69 -15.67 10.13
N LEU A 251 8.45 -14.85 10.86
CA LEU A 251 9.77 -15.19 11.37
C LEU A 251 9.71 -16.11 12.60
N SER A 252 8.84 -15.81 13.58
CA SER A 252 8.75 -16.54 14.84
C SER A 252 8.17 -17.95 14.67
N THR A 253 7.32 -18.15 13.66
CA THR A 253 6.72 -19.44 13.32
C THR A 253 7.49 -20.19 12.22
N ASN A 254 8.63 -19.66 11.77
CA ASN A 254 9.49 -20.25 10.74
C ASN A 254 8.74 -20.52 9.42
N ILE A 255 7.78 -19.66 9.07
CA ILE A 255 7.18 -19.61 7.73
C ILE A 255 8.17 -18.96 6.75
N ALA A 256 8.90 -17.95 7.22
CA ALA A 256 9.98 -17.28 6.51
C ALA A 256 11.26 -17.27 7.37
N THR A 257 12.42 -17.24 6.71
CA THR A 257 13.71 -17.02 7.38
C THR A 257 14.13 -15.56 7.35
N GLU A 258 13.67 -14.83 6.34
CA GLU A 258 13.94 -13.41 6.10
C GLU A 258 12.68 -12.71 5.59
N VAL A 259 12.42 -11.49 6.06
CA VAL A 259 11.36 -10.60 5.57
C VAL A 259 11.98 -9.29 5.11
N HIS A 260 11.69 -8.88 3.89
CA HIS A 260 12.18 -7.65 3.28
C HIS A 260 11.02 -6.67 3.09
N LEU A 261 11.10 -5.50 3.73
CA LEU A 261 10.12 -4.43 3.62
C LEU A 261 10.56 -3.45 2.55
N HIS A 262 9.75 -3.22 1.51
CA HIS A 262 10.05 -2.25 0.45
C HIS A 262 9.29 -0.95 0.69
N CYS A 263 10.03 0.09 1.06
CA CYS A 263 9.55 1.43 1.33
C CYS A 263 9.60 2.34 0.09
N LYS A 264 8.90 3.47 0.15
CA LYS A 264 9.02 4.58 -0.81
C LYS A 264 10.23 5.45 -0.46
N GLU A 265 10.92 5.98 -1.48
CA GLU A 265 12.13 6.81 -1.26
C GLU A 265 11.84 8.26 -0.92
N ILE A 266 10.65 8.72 -1.27
CA ILE A 266 10.24 10.13 -1.17
C ILE A 266 8.90 10.23 -0.43
N PRO A 267 8.53 11.40 0.11
CA PRO A 267 7.19 11.63 0.64
C PRO A 267 6.14 11.32 -0.43
N TRP A 268 5.38 10.24 -0.25
CA TRP A 268 4.59 9.65 -1.32
C TRP A 268 3.17 9.37 -0.82
N PHE A 269 2.18 9.72 -1.64
CA PHE A 269 0.76 9.42 -1.40
C PHE A 269 0.27 9.75 0.02
N VAL A 270 0.80 10.85 0.59
CA VAL A 270 0.60 11.32 1.95
C VAL A 270 1.17 10.37 3.01
N SER A 271 0.63 9.18 3.13
CA SER A 271 0.91 8.28 4.24
C SER A 271 1.85 7.13 3.89
N ASP A 272 2.34 7.00 2.65
CA ASP A 272 3.19 5.86 2.32
C ASP A 272 4.48 5.84 3.13
N THR A 273 4.86 4.62 3.52
CA THR A 273 6.00 4.35 4.37
C THR A 273 7.31 4.63 3.65
N MET A 274 8.14 5.48 4.25
CA MET A 274 9.55 5.66 3.94
C MET A 274 10.43 4.88 4.93
N PRO A 275 11.70 4.59 4.64
CA PRO A 275 12.58 3.87 5.58
C PRO A 275 12.61 4.51 6.98
N LYS A 276 12.66 5.84 7.04
CA LYS A 276 12.63 6.60 8.31
C LYS A 276 11.35 6.41 9.13
N ASP A 277 10.22 6.07 8.49
CA ASP A 277 8.95 5.88 9.18
C ASP A 277 8.95 4.56 9.95
N VAL A 278 9.74 3.56 9.51
CA VAL A 278 9.99 2.33 10.26
C VAL A 278 10.77 2.64 11.53
N ASP A 279 11.86 3.41 11.40
CA ASP A 279 12.66 3.85 12.55
C ASP A 279 11.84 4.70 13.53
N SER A 280 11.04 5.62 13.00
CA SER A 280 10.18 6.51 13.78
C SER A 280 9.12 5.71 14.53
N LEU A 281 8.44 4.76 13.86
CA LEU A 281 7.48 3.87 14.51
C LEU A 281 8.14 3.08 15.64
N LEU A 282 9.31 2.48 15.41
CA LEU A 282 10.02 1.75 16.45
C LEU A 282 10.39 2.66 17.62
N HIS A 283 10.77 3.91 17.39
CA HIS A 283 11.00 4.87 18.47
C HIS A 283 9.71 5.17 19.25
N GLN A 284 8.62 5.45 18.54
CA GLN A 284 7.31 5.80 19.10
C GLN A 284 6.72 4.70 19.98
N LEU A 285 6.94 3.41 19.67
CA LEU A 285 6.52 2.29 20.52
C LEU A 285 7.13 2.33 21.93
N GLY A 286 8.31 2.94 22.09
CA GLY A 286 9.00 3.07 23.37
C GLY A 286 8.97 4.48 23.96
N ASP A 287 8.28 5.43 23.31
CA ASP A 287 8.22 6.84 23.74
C ASP A 287 6.97 7.07 24.59
N ALA A 288 7.17 7.35 25.88
CA ALA A 288 6.11 7.62 26.85
C ALA A 288 5.32 8.90 26.56
N ASP A 289 5.91 9.85 25.81
CA ASP A 289 5.21 11.04 25.34
C ASP A 289 4.38 10.74 24.08
N PHE A 290 4.64 9.63 23.39
CA PHE A 290 3.88 9.18 22.23
C PHE A 290 2.73 8.25 22.60
N PHE A 291 3.04 7.12 23.22
CA PHE A 291 2.07 6.17 23.75
C PHE A 291 2.22 6.03 25.27
N PRO A 292 1.12 5.76 26.00
CA PRO A 292 1.22 5.39 27.41
C PRO A 292 2.19 4.21 27.60
N PRO A 293 3.03 4.21 28.65
CA PRO A 293 3.94 3.11 28.92
C PRO A 293 3.21 1.77 29.01
N ASP A 294 3.63 0.82 28.17
CA ASP A 294 3.04 -0.50 28.05
C ASP A 294 4.16 -1.55 27.83
N PRO A 295 4.28 -2.58 28.70
CA PRO A 295 5.24 -3.66 28.53
C PRO A 295 5.13 -4.41 27.21
N GLU A 296 3.92 -4.50 26.63
CA GLU A 296 3.70 -5.18 25.36
C GLU A 296 4.37 -4.42 24.20
N LEU A 297 4.24 -3.09 24.20
CA LEU A 297 4.90 -2.23 23.20
C LEU A 297 6.42 -2.30 23.32
N THR A 298 6.94 -2.33 24.55
CA THR A 298 8.39 -2.47 24.81
C THR A 298 8.91 -3.82 24.31
N THR A 299 8.16 -4.90 24.53
CA THR A 299 8.52 -6.25 24.10
C THR A 299 8.50 -6.38 22.57
N LEU A 300 7.46 -5.83 21.92
CA LEU A 300 7.36 -5.82 20.47
C LEU A 300 8.49 -4.99 19.84
N GLN A 301 8.75 -3.80 20.38
CA GLN A 301 9.87 -2.95 19.94
C GLN A 301 11.20 -3.71 20.02
N HIS A 302 11.47 -4.38 21.14
CA HIS A 302 12.69 -5.16 21.32
C HIS A 302 12.80 -6.31 20.30
N THR A 303 11.71 -7.04 20.09
CA THR A 303 11.62 -8.16 19.14
C THR A 303 11.93 -7.70 17.71
N LEU A 304 11.31 -6.61 17.28
CA LEU A 304 11.54 -6.04 15.94
C LEU A 304 12.99 -5.58 15.77
N ARG A 305 13.56 -4.90 16.77
CA ARG A 305 14.99 -4.50 16.75
C ARG A 305 15.91 -5.71 16.66
N GLN A 306 15.64 -6.79 17.38
CA GLN A 306 16.43 -8.01 17.27
C GLN A 306 16.40 -8.62 15.86
N TYR A 307 15.25 -8.64 15.19
CA TYR A 307 15.17 -9.14 13.82
C TYR A 307 15.90 -8.25 12.81
N LEU A 308 15.84 -6.92 12.99
CA LEU A 308 16.63 -5.97 12.21
C LEU A 308 18.13 -6.18 12.43
N ASP A 309 18.59 -6.26 13.69
CA ASP A 309 20.00 -6.44 14.04
C ASP A 309 20.58 -7.77 13.52
N ARG A 310 19.74 -8.81 13.44
CA ARG A 310 20.11 -10.13 12.89
C ARG A 310 20.01 -10.21 11.37
N GLY A 311 19.51 -9.16 10.70
CA GLY A 311 19.26 -9.16 9.26
C GLY A 311 18.14 -10.10 8.81
N GLN A 312 17.26 -10.52 9.73
CA GLN A 312 16.08 -11.34 9.41
C GLN A 312 14.89 -10.48 8.99
N LEU A 313 14.83 -9.24 9.48
CA LEU A 313 13.95 -8.20 8.96
C LEU A 313 14.83 -7.16 8.28
N LYS A 314 14.54 -6.78 7.05
CA LYS A 314 15.29 -5.75 6.30
C LYS A 314 14.35 -4.66 5.81
N VAL A 315 14.86 -3.44 5.77
CA VAL A 315 14.14 -2.27 5.28
C VAL A 315 14.87 -1.80 4.03
N ASP A 316 14.27 -2.10 2.89
CA ASP A 316 14.76 -1.78 1.56
C ASP A 316 13.92 -0.65 0.95
N HIS A 317 14.45 -0.02 -0.08
CA HIS A 317 13.75 0.95 -0.91
C HIS A 317 14.33 0.92 -2.33
N HIS A 318 13.56 1.40 -3.29
CA HIS A 318 14.00 1.47 -4.67
C HIS A 318 13.23 2.57 -5.43
N PRO A 319 13.86 3.33 -6.35
CA PRO A 319 13.20 4.42 -7.05
C PRO A 319 11.97 3.97 -7.85
N PHE A 320 11.97 2.71 -8.30
CA PHE A 320 10.86 2.11 -9.05
C PHE A 320 9.50 2.23 -8.34
N TRP A 321 9.48 2.10 -7.01
CA TRP A 321 8.25 2.15 -6.22
C TRP A 321 7.55 3.52 -6.30
N THR A 322 8.32 4.57 -6.58
CA THR A 322 7.87 5.96 -6.69
C THR A 322 7.92 6.49 -8.11
N LEU A 323 7.99 5.64 -9.15
CA LEU A 323 7.75 6.02 -10.55
C LEU A 323 6.26 6.05 -10.90
N ASP A 324 5.89 6.58 -12.07
CA ASP A 324 4.54 6.51 -12.63
C ASP A 324 4.20 5.17 -13.31
N LEU A 325 5.17 4.27 -13.41
CA LEU A 325 5.03 3.00 -14.13
C LEU A 325 4.09 2.02 -13.41
N SER A 326 3.35 1.25 -14.22
CA SER A 326 2.70 0.04 -13.72
C SER A 326 3.76 -1.00 -13.36
N PHE A 327 3.40 -1.93 -12.49
CA PHE A 327 4.31 -3.01 -12.08
C PHE A 327 4.52 -4.05 -13.19
N TRP A 328 3.85 -3.90 -14.33
CA TRP A 328 4.14 -4.65 -15.56
C TRP A 328 5.57 -4.42 -16.05
N HIS A 329 6.16 -3.28 -15.69
CA HIS A 329 7.53 -2.90 -16.00
C HIS A 329 8.55 -3.38 -14.96
N LEU A 330 8.14 -4.08 -13.89
CA LEU A 330 9.11 -4.64 -12.92
C LEU A 330 10.22 -5.46 -13.60
N PRO A 331 9.93 -6.36 -14.56
CA PRO A 331 10.97 -7.11 -15.27
C PRO A 331 11.97 -6.26 -16.06
N GLU A 332 11.68 -4.97 -16.29
CA GLU A 332 12.59 -4.03 -16.97
C GLU A 332 13.53 -3.31 -15.99
N ALA A 333 13.18 -3.28 -14.70
CA ALA A 333 14.03 -2.78 -13.61
C ALA A 333 14.97 -3.91 -13.15
N ASN A 334 16.00 -4.20 -13.98
CA ASN A 334 16.82 -5.43 -13.88
C ASN A 334 17.36 -5.73 -12.47
N ASP A 335 17.88 -4.73 -11.76
CA ASP A 335 18.44 -4.91 -10.42
C ASP A 335 17.39 -5.27 -9.37
N LEU A 336 16.27 -4.55 -9.33
CA LEU A 336 15.15 -4.86 -8.45
C LEU A 336 14.50 -6.21 -8.83
N TYR A 337 14.35 -6.49 -10.12
CA TYR A 337 13.75 -7.73 -10.59
C TYR A 337 14.60 -8.95 -10.23
N GLU A 338 15.91 -8.88 -10.45
CA GLU A 338 16.85 -9.93 -10.07
C GLU A 338 16.84 -10.20 -8.57
N ASP A 339 16.76 -9.15 -7.74
CA ASP A 339 16.63 -9.29 -6.29
C ASP A 339 15.32 -9.96 -5.87
N LEU A 340 14.19 -9.55 -6.46
CA LEU A 340 12.86 -10.09 -6.14
C LEU A 340 12.66 -11.55 -6.60
N LEU A 341 13.47 -12.05 -7.54
CA LEU A 341 13.42 -13.47 -7.96
C LEU A 341 13.82 -14.44 -6.84
N GLU A 342 14.54 -13.97 -5.82
CA GLU A 342 14.91 -14.76 -4.64
C GLU A 342 13.73 -14.93 -3.65
N SER A 343 12.62 -14.21 -3.87
CA SER A 343 11.46 -14.23 -3.00
C SER A 343 10.61 -15.49 -3.15
N ASN A 344 10.15 -16.06 -2.04
CA ASN A 344 9.14 -17.12 -2.03
C ASN A 344 7.73 -16.57 -2.26
N LEU A 345 7.47 -15.32 -1.86
CA LEU A 345 6.21 -14.61 -2.00
C LEU A 345 6.46 -13.10 -1.85
N ILE A 346 5.86 -12.31 -2.74
CA ILE A 346 5.86 -10.85 -2.69
C ILE A 346 4.45 -10.37 -2.38
N ILE A 347 4.28 -9.70 -1.24
CA ILE A 347 3.02 -9.17 -0.76
C ILE A 347 2.95 -7.68 -1.13
N PHE A 348 1.98 -7.32 -1.98
CA PHE A 348 1.70 -5.93 -2.33
C PHE A 348 0.56 -5.40 -1.46
N LYS A 349 0.86 -4.40 -0.62
CA LYS A 349 -0.11 -3.81 0.30
C LYS A 349 -0.90 -2.67 -0.35
N GLY A 350 -2.19 -2.60 -0.07
CA GLY A 350 -2.98 -1.39 -0.27
C GLY A 350 -3.39 -1.10 -1.73
N ASP A 351 -4.05 0.03 -1.89
CA ASP A 351 -4.79 0.37 -3.12
C ASP A 351 -3.88 0.86 -4.25
N LEU A 352 -2.88 1.68 -3.95
CA LEU A 352 -1.96 2.18 -4.99
C LEU A 352 -1.16 1.05 -5.62
N ASN A 353 -0.63 0.11 -4.82
CA ASN A 353 0.08 -1.04 -5.35
C ASN A 353 -0.84 -1.89 -6.24
N TYR A 354 -2.11 -2.08 -5.87
CA TYR A 354 -3.08 -2.78 -6.71
C TYR A 354 -3.37 -2.05 -8.04
N ARG A 355 -3.52 -0.72 -7.99
CA ARG A 355 -3.66 0.10 -9.20
C ARG A 355 -2.44 -0.04 -10.10
N LYS A 356 -1.22 -0.03 -9.54
CA LYS A 356 0.01 -0.29 -10.31
C LYS A 356 0.11 -1.73 -10.82
N LEU A 357 -0.36 -2.73 -10.08
CA LEU A 357 -0.44 -4.13 -10.53
C LEU A 357 -1.38 -4.28 -11.73
N THR A 358 -2.51 -3.58 -11.73
CA THR A 358 -3.54 -3.66 -12.78
C THR A 358 -3.41 -2.57 -13.85
N GLY A 359 -2.42 -1.69 -13.73
CA GLY A 359 -2.18 -0.55 -14.61
C GLY A 359 -3.20 0.59 -14.52
N ASP A 360 -4.11 0.57 -13.54
CA ASP A 360 -5.20 1.54 -13.32
C ASP A 360 -6.08 1.72 -14.57
N ARG A 361 -6.61 0.60 -15.09
CA ARG A 361 -7.36 0.53 -16.35
C ARG A 361 -8.77 0.00 -16.17
N HIS A 362 -9.64 0.33 -17.12
CA HIS A 362 -11.04 -0.10 -17.21
C HIS A 362 -11.18 -1.60 -17.58
N TRP A 363 -10.61 -2.49 -16.78
CA TRP A 363 -10.85 -3.92 -16.89
C TRP A 363 -12.33 -4.24 -16.66
N ASP A 364 -12.85 -5.24 -17.36
CA ASP A 364 -14.10 -5.87 -16.93
C ASP A 364 -13.86 -6.42 -15.52
N PRO A 365 -14.72 -6.14 -14.52
CA PRO A 365 -14.50 -6.60 -13.15
C PRO A 365 -14.36 -8.11 -12.98
N THR A 366 -14.83 -8.90 -13.96
CA THR A 366 -14.69 -10.36 -14.00
C THR A 366 -13.39 -10.85 -14.67
N THR A 367 -12.56 -9.93 -15.18
CA THR A 367 -11.25 -10.24 -15.76
C THR A 367 -10.41 -10.99 -14.71
N PRO A 368 -9.75 -12.11 -15.03
CA PRO A 368 -8.88 -12.77 -14.05
C PRO A 368 -7.70 -11.89 -13.65
N PHE A 369 -7.30 -11.92 -12.37
CA PHE A 369 -6.13 -11.16 -11.87
C PHE A 369 -4.87 -11.41 -12.69
N THR A 370 -4.58 -12.68 -13.03
CA THR A 370 -3.45 -13.08 -13.88
C THR A 370 -3.51 -12.49 -15.29
N THR A 371 -4.68 -12.11 -15.79
CA THR A 371 -4.78 -11.35 -17.05
C THR A 371 -4.51 -9.87 -16.80
N ALA A 372 -5.06 -9.29 -15.73
CA ALA A 372 -4.95 -7.87 -15.44
C ALA A 372 -3.51 -7.40 -15.10
N ILE A 373 -2.67 -8.29 -14.56
CA ILE A 373 -1.27 -7.96 -14.21
C ILE A 373 -0.27 -8.14 -15.37
N GLN A 374 -0.74 -8.54 -16.56
CA GLN A 374 0.04 -8.60 -17.80
C GLN A 374 1.39 -9.33 -17.64
N GLN A 375 2.52 -8.66 -17.93
CA GLN A 375 3.87 -9.23 -17.90
C GLN A 375 4.20 -9.92 -16.57
N LEU A 376 3.64 -9.44 -15.45
CA LEU A 376 3.88 -10.03 -14.14
C LEU A 376 3.35 -11.45 -14.01
N ALA A 377 2.27 -11.80 -14.70
CA ALA A 377 1.68 -13.14 -14.62
C ALA A 377 2.61 -14.24 -15.14
N SER A 378 3.62 -13.87 -15.92
CA SER A 378 4.67 -14.76 -16.45
C SER A 378 6.08 -14.37 -16.02
N SER A 379 6.22 -13.50 -15.01
CA SER A 379 7.50 -12.93 -14.58
C SER A 379 8.32 -13.85 -13.66
N LYS A 380 7.79 -15.01 -13.27
CA LYS A 380 8.31 -15.91 -12.22
C LYS A 380 8.27 -15.34 -10.80
N LEU A 381 7.73 -14.14 -10.61
CA LEU A 381 7.52 -13.55 -9.31
C LEU A 381 6.17 -14.04 -8.74
N PRO A 382 6.15 -14.77 -7.61
CA PRO A 382 4.91 -15.10 -6.93
C PRO A 382 4.39 -13.88 -6.18
N VAL A 383 3.29 -13.30 -6.64
CA VAL A 383 2.74 -12.04 -6.10
C VAL A 383 1.36 -12.26 -5.51
N VAL A 384 1.09 -11.63 -4.36
CA VAL A 384 -0.25 -11.49 -3.80
C VAL A 384 -0.55 -10.02 -3.55
N ALA A 385 -1.75 -9.57 -3.91
CA ALA A 385 -2.24 -8.26 -3.52
C ALA A 385 -3.15 -8.37 -2.29
N LEU A 386 -2.82 -7.62 -1.24
CA LEU A 386 -3.69 -7.42 -0.07
C LEU A 386 -4.26 -6.02 -0.15
N ARG A 387 -5.47 -5.90 -0.73
CA ARG A 387 -6.03 -4.60 -1.08
C ARG A 387 -7.42 -4.39 -0.51
N THR A 388 -7.55 -3.40 0.36
CA THR A 388 -8.83 -2.73 0.60
C THR A 388 -9.19 -1.85 -0.60
N CYS A 389 -10.40 -2.00 -1.15
CA CYS A 389 -10.84 -1.31 -2.37
C CYS A 389 -11.08 0.20 -2.11
N LYS A 390 -10.21 1.05 -2.66
CA LYS A 390 -10.25 2.53 -2.52
C LYS A 390 -10.15 3.27 -3.88
N ALA A 391 -10.37 2.55 -4.99
CA ALA A 391 -10.31 3.07 -6.36
C ALA A 391 -11.23 2.30 -7.30
N ASP A 392 -11.53 2.89 -8.46
CA ASP A 392 -12.48 2.35 -9.45
C ASP A 392 -12.10 0.94 -9.96
N VAL A 393 -10.80 0.69 -10.15
CA VAL A 393 -10.31 -0.60 -10.69
C VAL A 393 -10.56 -1.73 -9.69
N VAL A 394 -11.11 -2.84 -10.17
CA VAL A 394 -11.21 -4.13 -9.46
C VAL A 394 -11.32 -5.22 -10.52
N VAL A 395 -10.71 -6.37 -10.27
CA VAL A 395 -10.77 -7.53 -11.15
C VAL A 395 -11.07 -8.79 -10.33
N GLY A 396 -11.16 -9.94 -10.99
CA GLY A 396 -11.36 -11.25 -10.35
C GLY A 396 -12.75 -11.51 -9.76
N LEU A 397 -13.70 -10.57 -9.89
CA LEU A 397 -15.04 -10.72 -9.34
C LEU A 397 -15.81 -11.85 -10.02
N ALA A 398 -16.69 -12.52 -9.27
CA ALA A 398 -17.62 -13.47 -9.84
C ALA A 398 -18.68 -12.75 -10.72
N PRO A 399 -19.20 -13.39 -11.78
CA PRO A 399 -20.27 -12.82 -12.59
C PRO A 399 -21.47 -12.39 -11.74
N GLY A 400 -21.87 -11.12 -11.85
CA GLY A 400 -22.98 -10.53 -11.10
C GLY A 400 -22.61 -9.95 -9.72
N GLN A 401 -21.44 -10.27 -9.17
CA GLN A 401 -21.01 -9.81 -7.84
C GLN A 401 -20.92 -8.28 -7.75
N TRP A 402 -20.48 -7.60 -8.82
CA TRP A 402 -20.48 -6.13 -8.89
C TRP A 402 -21.85 -5.52 -8.55
N GLN A 403 -22.91 -6.02 -9.20
CA GLN A 403 -24.25 -5.48 -9.01
C GLN A 403 -24.80 -5.81 -7.62
N GLU A 404 -24.48 -7.00 -7.10
CA GLU A 404 -24.85 -7.41 -5.74
C GLU A 404 -24.27 -6.44 -4.70
N ILE A 405 -22.97 -6.15 -4.78
CA ILE A 405 -22.31 -5.25 -3.83
C ILE A 405 -22.78 -3.80 -3.99
N ALA A 406 -22.96 -3.33 -5.23
CA ALA A 406 -23.55 -2.00 -5.49
C ALA A 406 -24.94 -1.85 -4.86
N ASN A 407 -25.79 -2.87 -4.98
CA ASN A 407 -27.11 -2.89 -4.35
C ASN A 407 -27.00 -2.92 -2.82
N LYS A 408 -26.08 -3.72 -2.26
CA LYS A 408 -25.83 -3.79 -0.82
C LYS A 408 -25.37 -2.44 -0.26
N TYR A 409 -24.46 -1.74 -0.94
CA TYR A 409 -24.02 -0.41 -0.52
C TYR A 409 -25.13 0.65 -0.64
N THR A 410 -25.95 0.55 -1.68
CA THR A 410 -27.15 1.39 -1.84
C THR A 410 -28.14 1.18 -0.70
N ALA A 411 -28.37 -0.07 -0.28
CA ALA A 411 -29.22 -0.38 0.86
C ALA A 411 -28.67 0.16 2.20
N MET A 412 -27.36 0.42 2.29
CA MET A 412 -26.73 1.10 3.43
C MET A 412 -26.89 2.64 3.37
N GLY A 413 -27.58 3.19 2.37
CA GLY A 413 -27.83 4.62 2.21
C GLY A 413 -26.72 5.39 1.50
N HIS A 414 -25.83 4.69 0.78
CA HIS A 414 -24.76 5.30 0.00
C HIS A 414 -25.02 5.19 -1.51
N ASP A 415 -24.23 5.87 -2.35
CA ASP A 415 -24.28 5.67 -3.80
C ASP A 415 -23.59 4.35 -4.16
N GLY A 416 -24.37 3.39 -4.65
CA GLY A 416 -23.90 2.07 -5.06
C GLY A 416 -22.76 2.11 -6.06
N HIS A 417 -22.61 3.15 -6.88
CA HIS A 417 -21.51 3.25 -7.84
C HIS A 417 -20.13 3.30 -7.17
N PHE A 418 -20.04 3.92 -5.99
CA PHE A 418 -18.76 4.15 -5.31
C PHE A 418 -18.41 3.09 -4.27
N TRP A 419 -19.07 1.93 -4.28
CA TRP A 419 -18.77 0.84 -3.35
C TRP A 419 -17.29 0.46 -3.41
N VAL A 420 -16.73 0.36 -4.62
CA VAL A 420 -15.35 -0.06 -4.89
C VAL A 420 -14.29 0.94 -4.42
N ALA A 421 -14.68 2.18 -4.15
CA ALA A 421 -13.81 3.23 -3.64
C ALA A 421 -14.04 3.57 -2.16
N SER A 422 -14.89 2.81 -1.46
CA SER A 422 -15.35 3.13 -0.11
C SER A 422 -14.40 2.71 1.02
N GLY A 423 -13.48 1.77 0.73
CA GLY A 423 -12.65 1.12 1.73
C GLY A 423 -13.36 0.05 2.58
N LYS A 424 -14.63 -0.29 2.31
CA LYS A 424 -15.39 -1.29 3.08
C LYS A 424 -15.22 -2.74 2.59
N TRP A 425 -14.68 -2.93 1.40
CA TRP A 425 -14.45 -4.23 0.79
C TRP A 425 -12.98 -4.42 0.48
N ALA A 426 -12.56 -5.67 0.35
CA ALA A 426 -11.19 -6.01 0.05
C ALA A 426 -11.11 -7.17 -0.95
N VAL A 427 -9.91 -7.37 -1.49
CA VAL A 427 -9.54 -8.53 -2.29
C VAL A 427 -8.17 -9.04 -1.83
N ILE A 428 -8.02 -10.37 -1.83
CA ILE A 428 -6.76 -11.10 -1.74
C ILE A 428 -6.63 -11.86 -3.06
N GLU A 429 -5.80 -11.39 -3.96
CA GLU A 429 -5.62 -11.98 -5.29
C GLU A 429 -4.18 -12.42 -5.49
N PHE A 430 -4.00 -13.66 -5.96
CA PHE A 430 -2.68 -14.29 -6.08
C PHE A 430 -2.33 -14.64 -7.54
N SER A 431 -1.07 -14.47 -7.89
CA SER A 431 -0.48 -15.02 -9.10
C SER A 431 0.84 -15.73 -8.78
N PRO A 432 1.04 -16.98 -9.24
CA PRO A 432 2.30 -17.69 -9.01
C PRO A 432 3.47 -17.19 -9.87
N GLY A 433 3.25 -16.20 -10.74
CA GLY A 433 4.26 -15.72 -11.70
C GLY A 433 4.54 -16.68 -12.86
N ASP A 434 3.79 -17.78 -12.96
CA ASP A 434 3.81 -18.73 -14.07
C ASP A 434 2.38 -18.91 -14.59
N ALA A 435 2.10 -18.32 -15.74
CA ALA A 435 0.77 -18.31 -16.36
C ALA A 435 0.20 -19.72 -16.63
N ASN A 436 1.02 -20.78 -16.57
CA ASN A 436 0.60 -22.16 -16.77
C ASN A 436 0.30 -22.93 -15.46
N LYS A 437 0.46 -22.31 -14.28
CA LYS A 437 0.29 -22.96 -12.96
C LYS A 437 -0.99 -22.56 -12.20
N VAL A 438 -1.95 -21.95 -12.89
CA VAL A 438 -3.23 -21.52 -12.27
C VAL A 438 -4.19 -22.69 -12.14
#